data_AF-A0A653AHY1-F1
#
_entry.id   AF-A0A653AHY1-F1
#
_cell.length_a   1.000
_cell.length_b   1.000
_cell.length_c   1.000
_cell.angle_alpha   90.00
_cell.angle_beta   90.00
_cell.angle_gamma   90.00
#
_symmetry.space_group_name_H-M   'P 1'
#
loop_
_entity.id
_entity.type
_entity.pdbx_description
1 polymer ?
#
loop_
_entity_poly.entity_id
_entity_poly.type
_entity_poly.pdbx_seq_one_letter_code
_entity_poly.pdbx_strand_id
1 'polypeptide(L)'
;MSEEGLRRFFVERIDPDAGVCRVAGQEAKHIRKVLRMGIGQPLLLVDEGGRRVIGRITSVSPQEVQVLVETLLSPAAAPLVEAVLCQAVLKSQRMDWLIQKTTELGVRRIVPFFSERSVVDLYGEKTENKIRRWREIARMATTQCDGDRPPGIDPPLSFAECLARYRDEAVLKGILWEKTIGLTNLKDFLRSNAASPRRFIGMVGPEGGFSEREIEEAAASGFVPLGLGRRILRAETAGMILVGIVQYEWGDLGEAADRQRQTAGTDATER
;
A
#
# COMPACT_ATOMS: atom_id res chain seq x y z
N MET A 1 13.60 14.92 -19.53
CA MET A 1 12.42 15.77 -19.23
C MET A 1 12.05 15.56 -17.77
N SER A 2 11.53 16.59 -17.09
CA SER A 2 11.01 16.45 -15.71
C SER A 2 9.66 15.72 -15.74
N GLU A 3 9.36 14.93 -14.69
CA GLU A 3 8.05 14.30 -14.49
C GLU A 3 6.98 15.29 -13.99
N GLU A 4 7.41 16.47 -13.55
CA GLU A 4 6.57 17.47 -12.90
C GLU A 4 5.47 17.99 -13.83
N GLY A 5 4.21 17.84 -13.40
CA GLY A 5 3.02 18.28 -14.16
C GLY A 5 2.52 17.30 -15.23
N LEU A 6 3.17 16.15 -15.42
CA LEU A 6 2.68 15.11 -16.34
C LEU A 6 1.46 14.37 -15.76
N ARG A 7 0.55 13.96 -16.65
CA ARG A 7 -0.56 13.07 -16.27
C ARG A 7 -0.04 11.64 -16.14
N ARG A 8 -0.38 11.01 -15.02
CA ARG A 8 0.06 9.65 -14.66
C ARG A 8 -1.02 8.61 -14.95
N PHE A 9 -0.62 7.48 -15.53
CA PHE A 9 -1.49 6.34 -15.84
C PHE A 9 -0.81 5.03 -15.50
N PHE A 10 -1.60 4.04 -15.07
CA PHE A 10 -1.06 2.71 -14.75
C PHE A 10 -1.22 1.73 -15.92
N VAL A 11 -0.23 0.88 -16.13
CA VAL A 11 -0.27 -0.24 -17.08
C VAL A 11 0.13 -1.53 -16.38
N GLU A 12 -0.27 -2.68 -16.91
CA GLU A 12 0.06 -3.97 -16.29
C GLU A 12 1.57 -4.22 -16.26
N ARG A 13 2.27 -3.88 -17.34
CA ARG A 13 3.71 -4.08 -17.48
C ARG A 13 4.31 -3.09 -18.46
N ILE A 14 5.45 -2.52 -18.09
CA ILE A 14 6.30 -1.77 -19.02
C ILE A 14 7.45 -2.67 -19.45
N ASP A 15 7.56 -2.87 -20.77
CA ASP A 15 8.74 -3.46 -21.39
C ASP A 15 9.63 -2.34 -21.94
N PRO A 16 10.78 -2.05 -21.30
CA PRO A 16 11.64 -0.94 -21.72
C PRO A 16 12.28 -1.17 -23.10
N ASP A 17 12.43 -2.43 -23.51
CA ASP A 17 13.10 -2.78 -24.77
C ASP A 17 12.16 -2.75 -25.98
N ALA A 18 10.84 -2.73 -25.73
CA ALA A 18 9.84 -2.71 -26.80
C ALA A 18 9.73 -1.35 -27.50
N GLY A 19 10.22 -0.27 -26.89
CA GLY A 19 10.13 1.11 -27.40
C GLY A 19 8.72 1.71 -27.42
N VAL A 20 7.67 0.90 -27.32
CA VAL A 20 6.26 1.33 -27.29
C VAL A 20 5.51 0.62 -26.17
N CYS A 21 4.75 1.38 -25.40
CA CYS A 21 3.82 0.90 -24.38
C CYS A 21 2.38 0.98 -24.87
N ARG A 22 1.59 -0.05 -24.56
CA ARG A 22 0.15 -0.11 -24.83
C ARG A 22 -0.64 0.18 -23.56
N VAL A 23 -1.49 1.20 -23.62
CA VAL A 23 -2.48 1.49 -22.57
C VAL A 23 -3.85 1.01 -23.04
N ALA A 24 -4.50 0.16 -22.27
CA ALA A 24 -5.81 -0.41 -22.59
C ALA A 24 -6.83 -0.19 -21.46
N GLY A 25 -8.08 -0.61 -21.69
CA GLY A 25 -9.11 -0.65 -20.64
C GLY A 25 -9.53 0.73 -20.10
N GLN A 26 -9.66 0.83 -18.77
CA GLN A 26 -10.14 2.05 -18.11
C GLN A 26 -9.17 3.22 -18.29
N GLU A 27 -7.87 2.98 -18.26
CA GLU A 27 -6.84 4.02 -18.42
C GLU A 27 -6.90 4.63 -19.82
N ALA A 28 -7.00 3.79 -20.87
CA ALA A 28 -7.19 4.27 -22.24
C ALA A 28 -8.48 5.09 -22.40
N LYS A 29 -9.56 4.67 -21.74
CA LYS A 29 -10.82 5.42 -21.72
C LYS A 29 -10.67 6.75 -20.97
N HIS A 30 -9.92 6.79 -19.87
CA HIS A 30 -9.65 8.01 -19.12
C HIS A 30 -8.85 9.01 -19.95
N ILE A 31 -7.76 8.57 -20.57
CA ILE A 31 -6.94 9.36 -21.51
C ILE A 31 -7.83 9.96 -22.61
N ARG A 32 -8.60 9.12 -23.31
CA ARG A 32 -9.35 9.55 -24.52
C ARG A 32 -10.63 10.32 -24.22
N LYS A 33 -11.44 9.89 -23.24
CA LYS A 33 -12.79 10.44 -23.02
C LYS A 33 -12.83 11.49 -21.92
N VAL A 34 -12.06 11.31 -20.85
CA VAL A 34 -12.09 12.20 -19.68
C VAL A 34 -11.11 13.34 -19.89
N LEU A 35 -9.83 13.03 -20.09
CA LEU A 35 -8.78 14.03 -20.26
C LEU A 35 -8.65 14.51 -21.72
N ARG A 36 -9.23 13.77 -22.68
CA ARG A 36 -9.22 14.07 -24.11
C ARG A 36 -7.81 14.31 -24.65
N MET A 37 -6.85 13.55 -24.16
CA MET A 37 -5.47 13.65 -24.58
C MET A 37 -5.29 13.09 -26.00
N GLY A 38 -4.41 13.71 -26.78
CA GLY A 38 -4.19 13.43 -28.19
C GLY A 38 -2.73 13.10 -28.52
N ILE A 39 -2.50 12.73 -29.79
CA ILE A 39 -1.18 12.44 -30.33
C ILE A 39 -0.23 13.60 -30.07
N GLY A 40 1.02 13.28 -29.71
CA GLY A 40 2.07 14.25 -29.42
C GLY A 40 2.10 14.72 -27.97
N GLN A 41 1.08 14.43 -27.15
CA GLN A 41 1.09 14.83 -25.74
C GLN A 41 1.91 13.87 -24.88
N PRO A 42 2.72 14.40 -23.93
CA PRO A 42 3.49 13.58 -23.01
C PRO A 42 2.63 13.07 -21.86
N LEU A 43 3.00 11.91 -21.33
CA LEU A 43 2.42 11.33 -20.12
C LEU A 43 3.44 10.49 -19.37
N LEU A 44 3.14 10.17 -18.12
CA LEU A 44 3.89 9.26 -17.27
C LEU A 44 3.14 7.92 -17.20
N LEU A 45 3.78 6.84 -17.61
CA LEU A 45 3.29 5.49 -17.38
C LEU A 45 4.00 4.86 -16.21
N VAL A 46 3.24 4.17 -15.37
CA VAL A 46 3.77 3.40 -14.25
C VAL A 46 3.21 1.99 -14.28
N ASP A 47 4.06 0.98 -14.05
CA ASP A 47 3.60 -0.40 -13.92
C ASP A 47 3.49 -0.89 -12.47
N GLU A 48 2.92 -2.08 -12.28
CA GLU A 48 2.78 -2.69 -10.96
C GLU A 48 4.12 -2.98 -10.26
N GLY A 49 5.20 -3.11 -11.05
CA GLY A 49 6.56 -3.24 -10.55
C GLY A 49 7.15 -1.93 -10.01
N GLY A 50 6.49 -0.79 -10.25
CA GLY A 50 7.00 0.54 -9.94
C GLY A 50 7.96 1.09 -10.99
N ARG A 51 8.05 0.47 -12.18
CA ARG A 51 8.78 1.07 -13.30
C ARG A 51 8.02 2.28 -13.79
N ARG A 52 8.76 3.32 -14.15
CA ARG A 52 8.20 4.59 -14.57
C ARG A 52 8.83 5.00 -15.90
N VAL A 53 8.01 5.36 -16.88
CA VAL A 53 8.49 5.87 -18.17
C VAL A 53 7.76 7.14 -18.54
N ILE A 54 8.51 8.13 -19.00
CA ILE A 54 7.95 9.26 -19.72
C ILE A 54 7.84 8.86 -21.18
N GLY A 55 6.65 9.06 -21.75
CA GLY A 55 6.40 8.75 -23.14
C GLY A 55 5.42 9.70 -23.78
N ARG A 56 5.29 9.58 -25.11
CA ARG A 56 4.44 10.44 -25.92
C ARG A 56 3.39 9.62 -26.65
N ILE A 57 2.15 10.10 -26.62
CA ILE A 57 1.05 9.42 -27.33
C ILE A 57 1.34 9.44 -28.84
N THR A 58 1.38 8.27 -29.47
CA THR A 58 1.56 8.11 -30.92
C THR A 58 0.28 7.67 -31.62
N SER A 59 -0.62 6.99 -30.91
CA SER A 59 -1.91 6.56 -31.46
C SER A 59 -3.00 6.55 -30.39
N VAL A 60 -4.20 6.96 -30.77
CA VAL A 60 -5.41 6.90 -29.93
C VAL A 60 -6.51 6.20 -30.72
N SER A 61 -6.92 5.01 -30.27
CA SER A 61 -8.02 4.25 -30.85
C SER A 61 -9.09 3.96 -29.79
N PRO A 62 -10.28 3.46 -30.18
CA PRO A 62 -11.29 3.01 -29.23
C PRO A 62 -10.81 1.94 -28.23
N GLN A 63 -9.89 1.06 -28.67
CA GLN A 63 -9.40 -0.10 -27.94
C GLN A 63 -8.20 0.22 -27.04
N GLU A 64 -7.28 1.07 -27.53
CA GLU A 64 -6.01 1.34 -26.87
C GLU A 64 -5.43 2.72 -27.21
N VAL A 65 -4.49 3.15 -26.38
CA VAL A 65 -3.58 4.27 -26.64
C VAL A 65 -2.16 3.72 -26.72
N GLN A 66 -1.43 4.05 -27.77
CA GLN A 66 -0.02 3.70 -27.90
C GLN A 66 0.85 4.87 -27.49
N VAL A 67 1.90 4.57 -26.75
CA VAL A 67 2.81 5.55 -26.16
C VAL A 67 4.23 5.15 -26.52
N LEU A 68 4.93 6.01 -27.26
CA LEU A 68 6.37 5.84 -27.51
C LEU A 68 7.14 6.13 -26.23
N VAL A 69 8.01 5.22 -25.82
CA VAL A 69 8.88 5.38 -24.65
C VAL A 69 10.01 6.36 -25.00
N GLU A 70 10.06 7.51 -24.31
CA GLU A 70 11.10 8.53 -24.53
C GLU A 70 12.18 8.48 -23.43
N THR A 71 11.79 8.17 -22.19
CA THR A 71 12.74 8.12 -21.07
C THR A 71 12.28 7.09 -20.03
N LEU A 72 13.17 6.15 -19.71
CA LEU A 72 13.02 5.29 -18.53
C LEU A 72 13.52 6.05 -17.30
N LEU A 73 12.65 6.21 -16.31
CA LEU A 73 13.00 6.86 -15.05
C LEU A 73 13.59 5.85 -14.08
N SER A 74 14.47 6.33 -13.20
CA SER A 74 14.97 5.53 -12.08
C SER A 74 13.78 5.04 -11.22
N PRO A 75 13.90 3.83 -10.63
CA PRO A 75 12.94 3.38 -9.63
C PRO A 75 12.76 4.45 -8.56
N ALA A 76 11.56 4.55 -8.01
CA ALA A 76 11.36 5.38 -6.82
C ALA A 76 12.29 4.91 -5.68
N ALA A 77 12.59 5.83 -4.76
CA ALA A 77 13.40 5.49 -3.59
C ALA A 77 12.75 4.32 -2.83
N ALA A 78 13.58 3.49 -2.21
CA ALA A 78 13.06 2.46 -1.32
C ALA A 78 12.27 3.13 -0.17
N PRO A 79 11.13 2.55 0.25
CA PRO A 79 10.39 3.12 1.37
C PRO A 79 11.27 3.11 2.62
N LEU A 80 11.15 4.17 3.43
CA LEU A 80 11.89 4.27 4.69
C LEU A 80 11.51 3.14 5.66
N VAL A 81 10.22 2.75 5.65
CA VAL A 81 9.70 1.56 6.32
C VAL A 81 8.74 0.81 5.41
N GLU A 82 8.88 -0.51 5.31
CA GLU A 82 7.87 -1.38 4.71
C GLU A 82 6.78 -1.68 5.75
N ALA A 83 5.67 -0.93 5.69
CA ALA A 83 4.49 -1.20 6.51
C ALA A 83 3.64 -2.33 5.90
N VAL A 84 3.50 -3.45 6.62
CA VAL A 84 2.62 -4.56 6.29
C VAL A 84 1.42 -4.55 7.22
N LEU A 85 0.21 -4.51 6.67
CA LEU A 85 -1.03 -4.54 7.44
C LEU A 85 -1.70 -5.91 7.29
N CYS A 86 -1.66 -6.72 8.35
CA CYS A 86 -2.50 -7.88 8.51
C CYS A 86 -3.87 -7.43 9.01
N GLN A 87 -4.90 -7.51 8.18
CA GLN A 87 -6.22 -6.99 8.49
C GLN A 87 -7.26 -8.11 8.48
N ALA A 88 -7.95 -8.32 9.59
CA ALA A 88 -9.10 -9.22 9.60
C ALA A 88 -10.14 -8.72 8.60
N VAL A 89 -10.69 -9.61 7.78
CA VAL A 89 -11.62 -9.23 6.70
C VAL A 89 -12.85 -8.54 7.28
N LEU A 90 -13.08 -7.29 6.86
CA LEU A 90 -14.22 -6.49 7.31
C LEU A 90 -15.45 -6.69 6.42
N LYS A 91 -16.64 -6.45 7.00
CA LYS A 91 -17.91 -6.47 6.26
C LYS A 91 -18.12 -5.22 5.41
N SER A 92 -18.93 -5.41 4.36
CA SER A 92 -19.44 -4.32 3.52
C SER A 92 -18.29 -3.53 2.86
N GLN A 93 -18.53 -2.26 2.55
CA GLN A 93 -17.53 -1.38 1.91
C GLN A 93 -16.43 -0.89 2.88
N ARG A 94 -16.39 -1.37 4.14
CA ARG A 94 -15.37 -0.92 5.09
C ARG A 94 -13.98 -1.42 4.74
N MET A 95 -13.88 -2.64 4.20
CA MET A 95 -12.60 -3.14 3.70
C MET A 95 -12.13 -2.32 2.49
N ASP A 96 -13.05 -1.97 1.58
CA ASP A 96 -12.74 -1.12 0.43
C ASP A 96 -12.20 0.25 0.88
N TRP A 97 -12.84 0.86 1.87
CA TRP A 97 -12.41 2.14 2.44
C TRP A 97 -11.06 2.04 3.15
N LEU A 98 -10.84 1.00 3.96
CA LEU A 98 -9.54 0.75 4.59
C LEU A 98 -8.44 0.59 3.55
N ILE A 99 -8.67 -0.18 2.49
CA ILE A 99 -7.65 -0.40 1.44
C ILE A 99 -7.32 0.91 0.74
N GLN A 100 -8.33 1.68 0.36
CA GLN A 100 -8.12 3.00 -0.25
C GLN A 100 -7.24 3.88 0.66
N LYS A 101 -7.62 4.02 1.94
CA LYS A 101 -6.94 4.96 2.85
C LYS A 101 -5.58 4.48 3.32
N THR A 102 -5.40 3.20 3.56
CA THR A 102 -4.07 2.66 3.88
C THR A 102 -3.13 2.71 2.69
N THR A 103 -3.65 2.62 1.45
CA THR A 103 -2.86 2.88 0.24
C THR A 103 -2.40 4.33 0.18
N GLU A 104 -3.31 5.30 0.39
CA GLU A 104 -2.97 6.74 0.46
C GLU A 104 -1.93 7.04 1.55
N LEU A 105 -1.95 6.29 2.66
CA LEU A 105 -1.01 6.42 3.77
C LEU A 105 0.33 5.69 3.54
N GLY A 106 0.51 5.01 2.40
CA GLY A 106 1.76 4.33 2.05
C GLY A 106 1.95 2.93 2.62
N VAL A 107 0.86 2.21 2.93
CA VAL A 107 0.96 0.77 3.22
C VAL A 107 1.60 0.05 2.04
N ARG A 108 2.48 -0.90 2.32
CA ARG A 108 3.23 -1.60 1.27
C ARG A 108 2.61 -2.95 0.91
N ARG A 109 2.00 -3.62 1.89
CA ARG A 109 1.27 -4.86 1.69
C ARG A 109 0.09 -4.97 2.65
N ILE A 110 -1.04 -5.46 2.16
CA ILE A 110 -2.21 -5.81 2.96
C ILE A 110 -2.39 -7.32 2.88
N VAL A 111 -2.42 -7.98 4.05
CA VAL A 111 -2.68 -9.40 4.19
C VAL A 111 -4.01 -9.60 4.89
N PRO A 112 -5.10 -9.83 4.13
CA PRO A 112 -6.38 -10.13 4.73
C PRO A 112 -6.31 -11.46 5.49
N PHE A 113 -7.01 -11.59 6.61
CA PHE A 113 -7.16 -12.87 7.29
C PHE A 113 -8.55 -13.06 7.93
N PHE A 114 -8.87 -14.29 8.30
CA PHE A 114 -10.07 -14.62 9.07
C PHE A 114 -9.69 -14.89 10.53
N SER A 115 -10.30 -14.13 11.43
CA SER A 115 -10.24 -14.33 12.88
C SER A 115 -11.45 -15.16 13.33
N GLU A 116 -11.35 -15.75 14.53
CA GLU A 116 -12.43 -16.46 15.20
C GLU A 116 -13.74 -15.65 15.25
N ARG A 117 -13.63 -14.33 15.45
CA ARG A 117 -14.78 -13.42 15.56
C ARG A 117 -15.07 -12.66 14.27
N SER A 118 -14.48 -13.08 13.14
CA SER A 118 -14.83 -12.54 11.83
C SER A 118 -16.19 -13.08 11.40
N VAL A 119 -17.16 -12.18 11.22
CA VAL A 119 -18.54 -12.57 10.84
C VAL A 119 -18.69 -12.69 9.31
N VAL A 120 -17.63 -13.04 8.59
CA VAL A 120 -17.59 -13.01 7.11
C VAL A 120 -17.35 -14.40 6.54
N ASP A 121 -18.40 -15.01 6.01
CA ASP A 121 -18.30 -16.18 5.14
C ASP A 121 -17.83 -15.75 3.74
N LEU A 122 -16.61 -16.12 3.37
CA LEU A 122 -16.12 -16.03 2.00
C LEU A 122 -15.87 -17.43 1.46
N TYR A 123 -16.85 -17.99 0.75
CA TYR A 123 -16.70 -19.24 0.01
C TYR A 123 -16.44 -18.97 -1.49
N GLY A 124 -15.42 -19.62 -2.06
CA GLY A 124 -15.21 -19.80 -3.50
C GLY A 124 -14.99 -18.53 -4.34
N GLU A 125 -15.56 -18.50 -5.56
CA GLU A 125 -15.45 -17.43 -6.59
C GLU A 125 -15.65 -15.99 -6.06
N LYS A 126 -16.35 -15.84 -4.93
CA LYS A 126 -16.52 -14.53 -4.26
C LYS A 126 -15.18 -13.97 -3.79
N THR A 127 -14.23 -14.80 -3.40
CA THR A 127 -12.92 -14.38 -2.88
C THR A 127 -12.05 -13.78 -3.98
N GLU A 128 -11.95 -14.42 -5.15
CA GLU A 128 -11.15 -13.90 -6.26
C GLU A 128 -11.69 -12.57 -6.81
N ASN A 129 -13.01 -12.46 -6.97
CA ASN A 129 -13.65 -11.22 -7.40
C ASN A 129 -13.45 -10.09 -6.37
N LYS A 130 -13.46 -10.43 -5.08
CA LYS A 130 -13.21 -9.46 -4.01
C LYS A 130 -11.76 -9.00 -4.01
N ILE A 131 -10.79 -9.91 -4.16
CA ILE A 131 -9.37 -9.58 -4.29
C ILE A 131 -9.13 -8.70 -5.52
N ARG A 132 -9.75 -9.02 -6.66
CA ARG A 132 -9.65 -8.22 -7.90
C ARG A 132 -10.16 -6.80 -7.68
N ARG A 133 -11.33 -6.66 -7.04
CA ARG A 133 -11.89 -5.36 -6.66
C ARG A 133 -10.95 -4.57 -5.72
N TRP A 134 -10.38 -5.24 -4.73
CA TRP A 134 -9.45 -4.62 -3.78
C TRP A 134 -8.16 -4.12 -4.44
N ARG A 135 -7.59 -4.91 -5.35
CA ARG A 135 -6.42 -4.49 -6.15
C ARG A 135 -6.75 -3.30 -7.03
N GLU A 136 -7.94 -3.27 -7.62
CA GLU A 136 -8.40 -2.12 -8.41
C GLU A 136 -8.54 -0.85 -7.54
N ILE A 137 -9.09 -0.97 -6.33
CA ILE A 137 -9.19 0.15 -5.38
C ILE A 137 -7.80 0.68 -5.00
N ALA A 138 -6.87 -0.22 -4.69
CA ALA A 138 -5.48 0.15 -4.38
C ALA A 138 -4.83 0.86 -5.57
N ARG A 139 -4.97 0.33 -6.78
CA ARG A 139 -4.45 0.96 -8.02
C ARG A 139 -5.00 2.37 -8.21
N MET A 140 -6.31 2.57 -8.08
CA MET A 140 -6.92 3.89 -8.19
C MET A 140 -6.45 4.86 -7.10
N ALA A 141 -6.31 4.38 -5.86
CA ALA A 141 -5.83 5.18 -4.74
C ALA A 141 -4.38 5.61 -4.98
N THR A 142 -3.49 4.71 -5.42
CA THR A 142 -2.12 5.02 -5.80
C THR A 142 -2.05 6.09 -6.88
N THR A 143 -2.86 5.99 -7.94
CA THR A 143 -2.92 7.04 -8.98
C THR A 143 -3.33 8.39 -8.39
N GLN A 144 -4.33 8.39 -7.51
CA GLN A 144 -4.89 9.62 -6.97
C GLN A 144 -3.93 10.32 -5.99
N CYS A 145 -3.19 9.54 -5.19
CA CYS A 145 -2.23 10.06 -4.22
C CYS A 145 -0.82 10.23 -4.79
N ASP A 146 -0.64 9.99 -6.09
CA ASP A 146 0.67 9.98 -6.77
C ASP A 146 1.70 9.02 -6.15
N GLY A 147 1.23 7.93 -5.54
CA GLY A 147 2.10 6.94 -4.91
C GLY A 147 2.91 6.15 -5.94
N ASP A 148 4.11 5.69 -5.60
CA ASP A 148 5.01 5.05 -6.56
C ASP A 148 4.44 3.77 -7.18
N ARG A 149 3.69 2.98 -6.41
CA ARG A 149 3.06 1.74 -6.86
C ARG A 149 1.96 1.28 -5.90
N PRO A 150 1.01 0.45 -6.38
CA PRO A 150 0.00 -0.13 -5.50
C PRO A 150 0.58 -1.10 -4.46
N PRO A 151 -0.01 -1.17 -3.25
CA PRO A 151 0.32 -2.21 -2.29
C PRO A 151 0.01 -3.59 -2.83
N GLY A 152 0.81 -4.58 -2.41
CA GLY A 152 0.44 -5.97 -2.61
C GLY A 152 -0.80 -6.32 -1.78
N ILE A 153 -1.79 -6.97 -2.39
CA ILE A 153 -2.96 -7.51 -1.69
C ILE A 153 -2.99 -9.02 -1.88
N ASP A 154 -2.84 -9.73 -0.77
CA ASP A 154 -2.72 -11.18 -0.73
C ASP A 154 -4.12 -11.84 -0.66
N PRO A 155 -4.23 -13.12 -1.05
CA PRO A 155 -5.40 -13.92 -0.72
C PRO A 155 -5.63 -13.96 0.79
N PRO A 156 -6.89 -13.97 1.26
CA PRO A 156 -7.18 -14.11 2.68
C PRO A 156 -6.60 -15.40 3.26
N LEU A 157 -5.92 -15.29 4.40
CA LEU A 157 -5.37 -16.41 5.16
C LEU A 157 -6.27 -16.74 6.36
N SER A 158 -6.13 -17.95 6.92
CA SER A 158 -6.54 -18.16 8.31
C SER A 158 -5.64 -17.37 9.27
N PHE A 159 -6.11 -17.12 10.49
CA PHE A 159 -5.30 -16.49 11.54
C PHE A 159 -3.97 -17.24 11.76
N ALA A 160 -4.02 -18.57 11.86
CA ALA A 160 -2.85 -19.42 12.07
C ALA A 160 -1.84 -19.33 10.92
N GLU A 161 -2.31 -19.36 9.65
CA GLU A 161 -1.44 -19.18 8.48
C GLU A 161 -0.80 -17.79 8.45
N CYS A 162 -1.55 -16.75 8.85
CA CYS A 162 -1.04 -15.39 8.95
C CYS A 162 0.09 -15.29 9.98
N LEU A 163 -0.07 -15.91 11.16
CA LEU A 163 0.98 -15.97 12.18
C LEU A 163 2.20 -16.77 11.70
N ALA A 164 1.97 -17.96 11.12
CA ALA A 164 3.04 -18.82 10.62
C ALA A 164 3.91 -18.12 9.57
N ARG A 165 3.29 -17.34 8.68
CA ARG A 165 3.98 -16.60 7.63
C ARG A 165 5.05 -15.65 8.15
N TYR A 166 4.81 -15.03 9.30
CA TYR A 166 5.69 -14.00 9.85
C TYR A 166 6.44 -14.44 11.10
N ARG A 167 6.21 -15.65 11.60
CA ARG A 167 6.79 -16.16 12.86
C ARG A 167 8.31 -15.97 12.91
N ASP A 168 9.01 -16.44 11.88
CA ASP A 168 10.47 -16.48 11.87
C ASP A 168 11.12 -15.20 11.30
N GLU A 169 10.33 -14.21 10.89
CA GLU A 169 10.87 -12.93 10.44
C GLU A 169 11.37 -12.11 11.65
N ALA A 170 12.66 -11.73 11.64
CA ALA A 170 13.27 -10.86 12.64
C ALA A 170 12.94 -9.38 12.39
N VAL A 171 11.65 -9.04 12.50
CA VAL A 171 11.10 -7.68 12.28
C VAL A 171 10.17 -7.29 13.42
N LEU A 172 9.89 -5.99 13.56
CA LEU A 172 8.93 -5.51 14.55
C LEU A 172 7.50 -5.90 14.17
N LYS A 173 6.77 -6.46 15.13
CA LYS A 173 5.42 -6.98 14.96
C LYS A 173 4.53 -6.45 16.08
N GLY A 174 3.40 -5.88 15.72
CA GLY A 174 2.42 -5.36 16.68
C GLY A 174 1.02 -5.84 16.37
N ILE A 175 0.24 -6.19 17.38
CA ILE A 175 -1.19 -6.56 17.26
C ILE A 175 -2.02 -5.60 18.09
N LEU A 176 -2.97 -4.91 17.46
CA LEU A 176 -3.85 -3.98 18.17
C LEU A 176 -4.91 -4.75 18.95
N TRP A 177 -5.03 -4.45 20.24
CA TRP A 177 -6.01 -5.07 21.11
C TRP A 177 -6.74 -4.03 21.99
N GLU A 178 -8.06 -4.16 22.06
CA GLU A 178 -8.93 -3.21 22.77
C GLU A 178 -8.83 -3.30 24.30
N LYS A 179 -8.39 -4.45 24.84
CA LYS A 179 -8.20 -4.63 26.28
C LYS A 179 -6.88 -4.00 26.73
N THR A 180 -6.88 -2.68 26.80
CA THR A 180 -5.69 -1.84 27.01
C THR A 180 -5.03 -1.92 28.40
N ILE A 181 -5.67 -2.55 29.40
CA ILE A 181 -5.11 -2.62 30.76
C ILE A 181 -3.86 -3.50 30.75
N GLY A 182 -2.73 -2.93 31.14
CA GLY A 182 -1.44 -3.63 31.22
C GLY A 182 -0.71 -3.81 29.87
N LEU A 183 -1.26 -3.28 28.77
CA LEU A 183 -0.62 -3.34 27.46
C LEU A 183 0.44 -2.26 27.28
N THR A 184 1.46 -2.56 26.48
CA THR A 184 2.36 -1.56 25.93
C THR A 184 1.55 -0.63 25.02
N ASN A 185 1.64 0.68 25.24
CA ASN A 185 1.03 1.65 24.35
C ASN A 185 1.83 1.71 23.04
N LEU A 186 1.16 1.82 21.89
CA LEU A 186 1.83 2.02 20.59
C LEU A 186 2.87 3.14 20.66
N LYS A 187 2.57 4.26 21.35
CA LYS A 187 3.51 5.38 21.51
C LYS A 187 4.83 4.96 22.15
N ASP A 188 4.77 4.15 23.21
CA ASP A 188 5.97 3.73 23.94
C ASP A 188 6.72 2.62 23.18
N PHE A 189 5.98 1.76 22.48
CA PHE A 189 6.55 0.78 21.57
C PHE A 189 7.37 1.44 20.46
N LEU A 190 6.82 2.46 19.81
CA LEU A 190 7.51 3.20 18.75
C LEU A 190 8.77 3.91 19.27
N ARG A 191 8.67 4.62 20.40
CA ARG A 191 9.79 5.31 21.03
C ARG A 191 10.93 4.38 21.45
N SER A 192 10.59 3.20 21.94
CA SER A 192 11.58 2.19 22.33
C SER A 192 12.30 1.58 21.12
N ASN A 193 11.76 1.80 19.91
CA ASN A 193 12.28 1.35 18.63
C ASN A 193 12.54 2.54 17.70
N ALA A 194 13.22 3.57 18.22
CA ALA A 194 13.45 4.82 17.50
C ALA A 194 14.35 4.67 16.25
N ALA A 195 15.17 3.63 16.19
CA ALA A 195 15.86 3.26 14.96
C ALA A 195 14.83 2.71 13.97
N SER A 196 14.37 3.56 13.04
CA SER A 196 13.33 3.21 12.04
C SER A 196 13.60 1.83 11.45
N PRO A 197 12.70 0.84 11.66
CA PRO A 197 12.89 -0.50 11.16
C PRO A 197 12.71 -0.48 9.64
N ARG A 198 13.44 -1.34 8.93
CA ARG A 198 13.18 -1.54 7.49
C ARG A 198 11.77 -2.06 7.21
N ARG A 199 11.16 -2.75 8.18
CA ARG A 199 9.85 -3.39 8.03
C ARG A 199 9.11 -3.45 9.37
N PHE A 200 7.81 -3.18 9.32
CA PHE A 200 6.90 -3.34 10.44
C PHE A 200 5.67 -4.12 10.00
N ILE A 201 5.24 -5.07 10.83
CA ILE A 201 4.03 -5.86 10.60
C ILE A 201 2.99 -5.51 11.67
N GLY A 202 1.93 -4.84 11.25
CA GLY A 202 0.80 -4.49 12.10
C GLY A 202 -0.37 -5.46 11.88
N MET A 203 -1.00 -5.91 12.95
CA MET A 203 -2.19 -6.76 12.90
C MET A 203 -3.39 -6.08 13.54
N VAL A 204 -4.54 -6.09 12.85
CA VAL A 204 -5.78 -5.46 13.29
C VAL A 204 -6.94 -6.43 13.12
N GLY A 205 -7.72 -6.60 14.20
CA GLY A 205 -8.80 -7.58 14.29
C GLY A 205 -10.11 -7.15 13.61
N PRO A 206 -11.12 -8.03 13.65
CA PRO A 206 -12.44 -7.76 13.09
C PRO A 206 -13.25 -6.86 14.02
N GLU A 207 -14.51 -6.60 13.67
CA GLU A 207 -15.44 -5.82 14.49
C GLU A 207 -15.69 -6.42 15.88
N GLY A 208 -15.56 -7.74 16.02
CA GLY A 208 -15.71 -8.46 17.29
C GLY A 208 -14.45 -8.49 18.16
N GLY A 209 -13.37 -7.83 17.74
CA GLY A 209 -12.07 -7.90 18.39
C GLY A 209 -11.44 -9.28 18.31
N PHE A 210 -10.30 -9.45 19.00
CA PHE A 210 -9.63 -10.74 19.14
C PHE A 210 -10.11 -11.49 20.39
N SER A 211 -10.07 -12.82 20.35
CA SER A 211 -10.14 -13.63 21.57
C SER A 211 -8.82 -13.54 22.35
N GLU A 212 -8.86 -13.84 23.66
CA GLU A 212 -7.62 -13.88 24.46
C GLU A 212 -6.65 -14.94 23.92
N ARG A 213 -7.18 -16.09 23.48
CA ARG A 213 -6.40 -17.14 22.81
C ARG A 213 -5.69 -16.63 21.56
N GLU A 214 -6.35 -15.87 20.70
CA GLU A 214 -5.72 -15.29 19.50
C GLU A 214 -4.57 -14.35 19.88
N ILE A 215 -4.74 -13.54 20.93
CA ILE A 215 -3.67 -12.66 21.42
C ILE A 215 -2.48 -13.46 21.96
N GLU A 216 -2.72 -14.53 22.71
CA GLU A 216 -1.68 -15.42 23.21
C GLU A 216 -0.92 -16.13 22.07
N GLU A 217 -1.63 -16.65 21.07
CA GLU A 217 -1.04 -17.28 19.89
C GLU A 217 -0.19 -16.28 19.06
N ALA A 218 -0.67 -15.04 18.92
CA ALA A 218 0.06 -13.97 18.25
C ALA A 218 1.33 -13.59 19.03
N ALA A 219 1.23 -13.46 20.35
CA ALA A 219 2.37 -13.18 21.22
C ALA A 219 3.43 -14.30 21.15
N ALA A 220 3.00 -15.56 21.14
CA ALA A 220 3.90 -16.70 20.93
C ALA A 220 4.57 -16.70 19.53
N SER A 221 4.00 -15.99 18.56
CA SER A 221 4.58 -15.79 17.22
C SER A 221 5.36 -14.46 17.09
N GLY A 222 5.60 -13.77 18.21
CA GLY A 222 6.42 -12.56 18.29
C GLY A 222 5.67 -11.24 18.07
N PHE A 223 4.34 -11.24 17.98
CA PHE A 223 3.56 -10.00 17.95
C PHE A 223 3.45 -9.40 19.34
N VAL A 224 3.78 -8.12 19.49
CA VAL A 224 3.57 -7.41 20.75
C VAL A 224 2.11 -6.92 20.80
N PRO A 225 1.32 -7.24 21.84
CA PRO A 225 0.00 -6.65 22.01
C PRO A 225 0.09 -5.16 22.34
N LEU A 226 -0.59 -4.33 21.55
CA LEU A 226 -0.49 -2.88 21.60
C LEU A 226 -1.84 -2.22 21.85
N GLY A 227 -1.85 -1.27 22.78
CA GLY A 227 -2.97 -0.35 22.98
C GLY A 227 -2.88 0.88 22.09
N LEU A 228 -4.02 1.29 21.51
CA LEU A 228 -4.12 2.50 20.68
C LEU A 228 -5.08 3.53 21.29
N GLY A 229 -4.57 4.29 22.24
CA GLY A 229 -5.36 5.28 22.98
C GLY A 229 -6.41 4.65 23.91
N ARG A 230 -7.31 5.47 24.45
CA ARG A 230 -8.33 5.05 25.44
C ARG A 230 -9.70 4.72 24.84
N ARG A 231 -9.93 5.10 23.58
CA ARG A 231 -11.22 4.94 22.91
C ARG A 231 -11.18 3.66 22.09
N ILE A 232 -12.28 2.91 22.12
CA ILE A 232 -12.46 1.79 21.19
C ILE A 232 -12.66 2.39 19.80
N LEU A 233 -11.71 2.13 18.91
CA LEU A 233 -11.79 2.52 17.51
C LEU A 233 -12.51 1.43 16.71
N ARG A 234 -13.20 1.83 15.64
CA ARG A 234 -13.67 0.85 14.65
C ARG A 234 -12.47 0.19 13.97
N ALA A 235 -12.60 -1.05 13.55
CA ALA A 235 -11.51 -1.83 12.96
C ALA A 235 -10.85 -1.11 11.77
N GLU A 236 -11.64 -0.54 10.86
CA GLU A 236 -11.14 0.23 9.72
C GLU A 236 -10.34 1.47 10.17
N THR A 237 -10.81 2.16 11.21
CA THR A 237 -10.14 3.31 11.82
C THR A 237 -8.82 2.91 12.47
N ALA A 238 -8.81 1.80 13.20
CA ALA A 238 -7.60 1.28 13.84
C ALA A 238 -6.52 0.93 12.80
N GLY A 239 -6.89 0.25 11.70
CA GLY A 239 -5.97 -0.07 10.60
C GLY A 239 -5.39 1.17 9.92
N MET A 240 -6.21 2.16 9.58
CA MET A 240 -5.74 3.40 8.98
C MET A 240 -4.80 4.17 9.92
N ILE A 241 -5.18 4.34 11.18
CA ILE A 241 -4.37 5.08 12.16
C ILE A 241 -3.06 4.35 12.45
N LEU A 242 -3.05 3.02 12.51
CA LEU A 242 -1.81 2.27 12.70
C LEU A 242 -0.82 2.54 11.57
N VAL A 243 -1.25 2.41 10.31
CA VAL A 243 -0.39 2.69 9.16
C VAL A 243 0.06 4.15 9.19
N GLY A 244 -0.86 5.09 9.41
CA GLY A 244 -0.53 6.52 9.44
C GLY A 244 0.48 6.89 10.53
N ILE A 245 0.36 6.33 11.74
CA ILE A 245 1.31 6.58 12.83
C ILE A 245 2.67 5.95 12.52
N VAL A 246 2.70 4.72 12.02
CA VAL A 246 3.95 4.04 11.62
C VAL A 246 4.67 4.83 10.54
N GLN A 247 3.94 5.30 9.53
CA GLN A 247 4.47 6.08 8.44
C GLN A 247 4.87 7.49 8.88
N TYR A 248 4.20 8.07 9.88
CA TYR A 248 4.61 9.32 10.48
C TYR A 248 5.92 9.19 11.28
N GLU A 249 6.06 8.12 12.07
CA GLU A 249 7.23 7.94 12.94
C GLU A 249 8.47 7.43 12.19
N TRP A 250 8.26 6.51 11.25
CA TRP A 250 9.34 5.75 10.60
C TRP A 250 9.37 5.90 9.07
N GLY A 251 8.27 6.39 8.49
CA GLY A 251 8.09 6.58 7.06
C GLY A 251 8.30 8.02 6.61
N ASP A 252 7.69 8.35 5.47
CA ASP A 252 7.81 9.63 4.78
C ASP A 252 6.82 10.70 5.26
N LEU A 253 5.72 10.33 5.94
CA LEU A 253 4.74 11.29 6.45
C LEU A 253 5.29 12.23 7.52
N GLY A 254 6.36 11.82 8.21
CA GLY A 254 7.07 12.65 9.19
C GLY A 254 8.15 13.55 8.57
N GLU A 255 8.50 13.35 7.30
CA GLU A 255 9.52 14.14 6.62
C GLU A 255 8.96 15.45 6.07
N ALA A 256 9.75 16.52 6.12
CA ALA A 256 9.44 17.74 5.40
C ALA A 256 9.69 17.52 3.89
N ALA A 257 8.72 17.92 3.06
CA ALA A 257 8.72 17.73 1.60
C ALA A 257 9.98 18.22 0.86
N ASP A 258 10.84 19.02 1.49
CA ASP A 258 12.02 19.63 0.88
C ASP A 258 13.31 18.80 0.97
N ARG A 259 13.39 17.72 1.76
CA ARG A 259 14.66 16.96 1.93
C ARG A 259 14.99 16.00 0.79
N GLN A 260 14.00 15.55 0.01
CA GLN A 260 14.25 14.73 -1.19
C GLN A 260 14.76 15.54 -2.39
N ARG A 261 14.62 16.88 -2.37
CA ARG A 261 15.07 17.76 -3.47
C ARG A 261 16.57 18.06 -3.45
N GLN A 262 17.26 17.90 -2.32
CA GLN A 262 18.67 18.29 -2.18
C GLN A 262 19.67 17.15 -2.36
N THR A 263 19.27 15.88 -2.27
CA THR A 263 20.19 14.74 -2.42
C THR A 263 20.40 14.27 -3.86
N ALA A 264 19.66 14.80 -4.83
CA ALA A 264 19.88 14.55 -6.26
C ALA A 264 20.80 15.59 -6.94
N GLY A 265 21.31 16.58 -6.19
CA GLY A 265 21.97 17.77 -6.75
C GLY A 265 23.44 17.99 -6.40
N THR A 266 24.11 17.10 -5.65
CA THR A 266 25.41 17.43 -5.04
C THR A 266 26.55 16.44 -5.31
N ASP A 267 26.50 15.65 -6.38
CA ASP A 267 27.62 14.78 -6.81
C ASP A 267 28.08 15.09 -8.25
N ALA A 268 28.04 16.36 -8.65
CA ALA A 268 28.59 16.80 -9.93
C ALA A 268 29.37 18.12 -9.82
N THR A 269 30.19 18.30 -8.78
CA THR A 269 31.36 19.21 -8.83
C THR A 269 32.31 18.82 -7.71
N GLU A 270 33.35 18.04 -8.05
CA GLU A 270 34.71 18.03 -7.45
C GLU A 270 35.38 16.66 -7.67
N ARG A 271 36.01 16.50 -8.84
CA ARG A 271 37.43 16.11 -9.03
C ARG A 271 37.71 15.79 -10.49
#